data_AF-A0A0W0VNV9-F1
#
_entry.id   AF-A0A0W0VNV9-F1
#
_cell.length_a   1.000
_cell.length_b   1.000
_cell.length_c   1.000
_cell.angle_alpha   90.00
_cell.angle_beta   90.00
_cell.angle_gamma   90.00
#
_symmetry.space_group_name_H-M   'P 1'
#
loop_
_entity.id
_entity.type
_entity.pdbx_description
1 polymer ?
#
loop_
_entity_poly.entity_id
_entity_poly.type
_entity_poly.pdbx_seq_one_letter_code
_entity_poly.pdbx_strand_id
1 'polypeptide(L)'
;MAVLTVFVLGEADNSLITFDTLLLSALEDCAGEHILFEIQNKNERKTHAKTRAAAKEIIRWLSRQEGTENSINLATSNHAALTAIEIADRLHKIETYLARHRPLLSSEGISLLKKLNTLSINILAMTQAKVIDGKDSVVIPANVTRFTAILNMDSPESSIQPNQLTRLLAASIKTQPVLLPVYAPHIGRNDDGDQQSIRYFHYLLHQCLHKNGTALELYPLENIGSARQGSRKWLRICSEYHHEIERHFQGENFLENMIRFNHNLAFYVRHADFFINQLERELFKIAYPKVFNFLFEKNLFDRRFPDDSMSHPDAVVQELKQLKRNNPLLFKRLCRHELCRDKEGLIHGSPQGNHALEPCTTIMQILPFLLSKTFMANQEEFVKLASLEQEVYQLTFGYENKPSRLSIFSERRQAHKTKTIREEVQKIIHEPPATPAIKQQKILDSLENHYMHLLKANSNSELLSLLKRCLKRHGRRYQTRQTPLPKEILAGFVKGLFDLLKETISFIGHLGYVGGDILGAAGQALENFGKKTNAALGRLGYNPLKYLAAALAWLIQGIGFALKANLGLKPICNTVTSGIRTIRDAAVIAIRAPEIKHERNDDEDVAEHPCTV
;
A
#
# COMPACT_ATOMS: atom_id res chain seq x y z
N MET A 1 16.55 12.03 27.04
CA MET A 1 15.93 10.93 26.27
C MET A 1 16.81 9.71 26.46
N ALA A 2 16.32 8.67 27.14
CA ALA A 2 17.08 7.43 27.29
C ALA A 2 16.85 6.51 26.09
N VAL A 3 17.88 5.76 25.70
CA VAL A 3 17.84 4.84 24.55
C VAL A 3 18.26 3.45 25.01
N LEU A 4 17.45 2.45 24.67
CA LEU A 4 17.75 1.04 24.88
C LEU A 4 17.88 0.33 23.54
N THR A 5 18.98 -0.39 23.33
CA THR A 5 19.15 -1.23 22.14
C THR A 5 18.99 -2.70 22.51
N VAL A 6 18.00 -3.36 21.92
CA VAL A 6 17.73 -4.77 22.14
C VAL A 6 18.15 -5.54 20.91
N PHE A 7 19.20 -6.33 21.06
CA PHE A 7 19.70 -7.25 20.04
C PHE A 7 18.98 -8.58 20.19
N VAL A 8 18.31 -9.04 19.15
CA VAL A 8 17.60 -10.33 19.14
C VAL A 8 18.18 -11.21 18.04
N LEU A 9 18.97 -12.20 18.46
CA LEU A 9 19.63 -13.12 17.54
C LEU A 9 18.74 -14.33 17.28
N GLY A 10 18.54 -14.63 15.99
CA GLY A 10 17.86 -15.84 15.54
C GLY A 10 18.82 -17.03 15.44
N GLU A 11 18.27 -18.23 15.33
CA GLU A 11 19.05 -19.43 14.98
C GLU A 11 19.57 -19.30 13.53
N ALA A 12 20.88 -19.44 13.33
CA ALA A 12 21.52 -19.35 12.03
C ALA A 12 21.21 -20.60 11.19
N ASP A 13 20.67 -20.43 9.98
CA ASP A 13 20.80 -21.43 8.93
C ASP A 13 22.22 -21.34 8.35
N ASN A 14 22.83 -22.44 7.90
CA ASN A 14 24.23 -22.52 7.44
C ASN A 14 24.65 -21.49 6.36
N SER A 15 23.70 -20.83 5.67
CA SER A 15 23.94 -19.78 4.68
C SER A 15 23.80 -18.35 5.19
N LEU A 16 23.47 -18.15 6.48
CA LEU A 16 23.09 -16.85 7.10
C LEU A 16 24.00 -16.41 8.25
N ILE A 17 25.13 -17.10 8.43
CA ILE A 17 26.17 -16.81 9.44
C ILE A 17 26.56 -15.32 9.42
N THR A 18 26.39 -14.64 8.28
CA THR A 18 26.71 -13.24 8.06
C THR A 18 25.83 -12.23 8.82
N PHE A 19 24.50 -12.36 8.87
CA PHE A 19 23.66 -11.35 9.55
C PHE A 19 23.78 -11.39 11.07
N ASP A 20 23.94 -12.58 11.64
CA ASP A 20 24.24 -12.73 13.07
C ASP A 20 25.60 -12.13 13.40
N THR A 21 26.62 -12.39 12.57
CA THR A 21 27.97 -11.82 12.74
C THR A 21 27.96 -10.29 12.66
N LEU A 22 27.23 -9.71 11.70
CA LEU A 22 27.11 -8.24 11.56
C LEU A 22 26.39 -7.62 12.78
N LEU A 23 25.35 -8.26 13.32
CA LEU A 23 24.68 -7.79 14.55
C LEU A 23 25.54 -7.97 15.80
N LEU A 24 26.31 -9.05 15.89
CA LEU A 24 27.26 -9.28 16.98
C LEU A 24 28.37 -8.23 16.95
N SER A 25 28.91 -7.89 15.78
CA SER A 25 29.86 -6.77 15.64
C SER A 25 29.25 -5.45 16.11
N ALA A 26 27.99 -5.15 15.74
CA ALA A 26 27.33 -3.94 16.21
C ALA A 26 27.00 -3.96 17.72
N LEU A 27 26.83 -5.14 18.32
CA LEU A 27 26.68 -5.33 19.75
C LEU A 27 28.00 -5.04 20.48
N GLU A 28 29.12 -5.55 19.95
CA GLU A 28 30.47 -5.29 20.48
C GLU A 28 30.81 -3.80 20.44
N ASP A 29 30.43 -3.10 19.37
CA ASP A 29 30.63 -1.66 19.21
C ASP A 29 29.64 -0.81 20.04
N CYS A 30 28.66 -1.42 20.71
CA CYS A 30 27.60 -0.70 21.43
C CYS A 30 28.01 -0.28 22.85
N ALA A 31 28.48 0.96 22.96
CA ALA A 31 28.79 1.60 24.25
C ALA A 31 27.55 1.98 25.09
N GLY A 32 26.36 2.04 24.47
CA GLY A 32 25.10 2.39 25.14
C GLY A 32 24.42 1.23 25.89
N GLU A 33 23.35 1.54 26.64
CA GLU A 33 22.53 0.51 27.31
C GLU A 33 21.93 -0.45 26.27
N HIS A 34 22.20 -1.74 26.46
CA HIS A 34 21.73 -2.78 25.55
C HIS A 34 21.34 -4.07 26.27
N ILE A 35 20.53 -4.88 25.60
CA ILE A 35 20.12 -6.22 26.04
C ILE A 35 20.26 -7.18 24.87
N LEU A 36 20.82 -8.37 25.13
CA LEU A 36 20.89 -9.46 24.17
C LEU A 36 19.84 -10.53 24.48
N PHE A 37 19.06 -10.92 23.48
CA PHE A 37 18.17 -12.08 23.52
C PHE A 37 18.52 -13.05 22.41
N GLU A 38 18.90 -14.27 22.78
CA GLU A 38 19.10 -15.35 21.82
C GLU A 38 17.85 -16.21 21.70
N ILE A 39 17.43 -16.51 20.47
CA ILE A 39 16.27 -17.34 20.17
C ILE A 39 16.74 -18.62 19.49
N GLN A 40 17.15 -19.56 20.32
CA GLN A 40 17.41 -20.94 19.92
C GLN A 40 16.05 -21.69 19.85
N ASN A 41 15.70 -22.24 18.68
CA ASN A 41 14.51 -23.02 18.31
C ASN A 41 13.30 -22.29 17.70
N LYS A 42 12.79 -22.89 16.61
CA LYS A 42 11.48 -22.65 15.95
C LYS A 42 10.25 -23.03 16.82
N ASN A 43 10.39 -23.27 18.12
CA ASN A 43 9.29 -23.69 18.99
C ASN A 43 8.49 -22.48 19.50
N GLU A 44 7.30 -22.27 18.94
CA GLU A 44 6.38 -21.15 19.23
C GLU A 44 6.15 -20.91 20.73
N ARG A 45 6.01 -21.96 21.54
CA ARG A 45 5.79 -21.81 23.00
C ARG A 45 6.99 -21.18 23.72
N LYS A 46 8.21 -21.56 23.31
CA LYS A 46 9.44 -20.99 23.88
C LYS A 46 9.63 -19.54 23.40
N THR A 47 9.30 -19.26 22.14
CA THR A 47 9.32 -17.90 21.57
C THR A 47 8.37 -16.96 22.34
N HIS A 48 7.12 -17.38 22.60
CA HIS A 48 6.17 -16.60 23.39
C HIS A 48 6.61 -16.33 24.83
N ALA A 49 7.28 -17.29 25.48
CA ALA A 49 7.83 -17.10 26.81
C ALA A 49 8.97 -16.06 26.81
N LYS A 50 9.88 -16.16 25.83
CA LYS A 50 11.00 -15.22 25.65
C LYS A 50 10.52 -13.81 25.31
N THR A 51 9.56 -13.65 24.40
CA THR A 51 9.00 -12.32 24.04
C THR A 51 8.29 -11.68 25.24
N ARG A 52 7.62 -12.48 26.09
CA ARG A 52 7.03 -12.00 27.34
C ARG A 52 8.10 -11.57 28.35
N ALA A 53 9.19 -12.30 28.47
CA ALA A 53 10.31 -11.94 29.33
C ALA A 53 10.97 -10.63 28.86
N ALA A 54 11.24 -10.51 27.55
CA ALA A 54 11.80 -9.31 26.94
C ALA A 54 10.91 -8.07 27.16
N ALA A 55 9.60 -8.18 26.91
CA ALA A 55 8.66 -7.09 27.15
C ALA A 55 8.64 -6.65 28.64
N LYS A 56 8.71 -7.61 29.57
CA LYS A 56 8.81 -7.29 31.02
C LYS A 56 10.10 -6.58 31.37
N GLU A 57 11.19 -6.93 30.72
CA GLU A 57 12.50 -6.33 30.96
C GLU A 57 12.58 -4.90 30.42
N ILE A 58 12.02 -4.68 29.22
CA ILE A 58 11.80 -3.35 28.66
C ILE A 58 10.94 -2.49 29.60
N ILE A 59 9.87 -3.04 30.18
CA ILE A 59 9.03 -2.31 31.13
C ILE A 59 9.81 -1.98 32.41
N ARG A 60 10.60 -2.94 32.94
CA ARG A 60 11.48 -2.69 34.08
C ARG A 60 12.47 -1.56 33.79
N TRP A 61 13.04 -1.55 32.59
CA TRP A 61 13.90 -0.46 32.12
C TRP A 61 13.15 0.87 32.06
N LEU A 62 11.98 0.93 31.40
CA LEU A 62 11.15 2.13 31.31
C LEU A 62 10.78 2.69 32.68
N SER A 63 10.47 1.84 33.66
CA SER A 63 10.14 2.27 35.02
C SER A 63 11.29 2.97 35.72
N ARG A 64 12.55 2.63 35.40
CA ARG A 64 13.76 3.25 35.97
C ARG A 64 14.09 4.62 35.36
N GLN A 65 13.58 4.92 34.17
CA GLN A 65 13.90 6.18 33.50
C GLN A 65 13.18 7.37 34.14
N GLU A 66 13.87 8.48 34.36
CA GLU A 66 13.23 9.70 34.89
C GLU A 66 12.38 10.41 33.83
N GLY A 67 12.82 10.35 32.55
CA GLY A 67 12.15 10.98 31.42
C GLY A 67 10.95 10.20 30.87
N THR A 68 10.03 10.91 30.22
CA THR A 68 8.91 10.32 29.48
C THR A 68 9.26 9.98 28.03
N GLU A 69 10.16 10.75 27.43
CA GLU A 69 10.63 10.54 26.06
C GLU A 69 11.80 9.55 26.05
N ASN A 70 11.50 8.33 25.62
CA ASN A 70 12.44 7.22 25.56
C ASN A 70 12.38 6.55 24.19
N SER A 71 13.48 5.93 23.76
CA SER A 71 13.58 5.22 22.49
C SER A 71 14.03 3.78 22.70
N ILE A 72 13.46 2.85 21.93
CA ILE A 72 13.87 1.45 21.91
C ILE A 72 14.20 1.07 20.47
N ASN A 73 15.39 0.52 20.28
CA ASN A 73 15.85 -0.02 19.02
C ASN A 73 15.86 -1.54 19.12
N LEU A 74 14.99 -2.23 18.38
CA LEU A 74 14.95 -3.68 18.29
C LEU A 74 15.72 -4.11 17.03
N ALA A 75 16.96 -4.55 17.18
CA ALA A 75 17.81 -5.00 16.07
C ALA A 75 17.84 -6.53 16.02
N THR A 76 17.46 -7.10 14.89
CA THR A 76 17.16 -8.54 14.80
C THR A 76 17.72 -9.18 13.54
N SER A 77 18.08 -10.45 13.65
CA SER A 77 18.58 -11.26 12.54
C SER A 77 17.68 -12.47 12.26
N ASN A 78 17.69 -12.94 11.01
CA ASN A 78 17.13 -14.23 10.61
C ASN A 78 15.68 -14.39 11.11
N HIS A 79 15.36 -15.50 11.77
CA HIS A 79 14.03 -15.79 12.28
C HIS A 79 13.55 -14.86 13.41
N ALA A 80 14.45 -14.07 14.04
CA ALA A 80 14.10 -13.20 15.16
C ALA A 80 13.33 -11.93 14.76
N ALA A 81 13.21 -11.61 13.46
CA ALA A 81 12.44 -10.47 12.97
C ALA A 81 10.97 -10.50 13.45
N LEU A 82 10.33 -11.68 13.45
CA LEU A 82 8.96 -11.85 13.96
C LEU A 82 8.88 -11.66 15.47
N THR A 83 9.94 -12.01 16.19
CA THR A 83 10.02 -11.81 17.64
C THR A 83 10.06 -10.33 17.99
N ALA A 84 10.79 -9.50 17.25
CA ALA A 84 10.80 -8.05 17.44
C ALA A 84 9.38 -7.46 17.35
N ILE A 85 8.63 -7.89 16.34
CA ILE A 85 7.24 -7.49 16.12
C ILE A 85 6.35 -7.96 17.26
N GLU A 86 6.53 -9.19 17.74
CA GLU A 86 5.77 -9.73 18.88
C GLU A 86 6.10 -8.99 20.19
N ILE A 87 7.36 -8.60 20.42
CA ILE A 87 7.75 -7.77 21.58
C ILE A 87 7.03 -6.43 21.51
N ALA A 88 7.04 -5.76 20.35
CA ALA A 88 6.33 -4.50 20.16
C ALA A 88 4.80 -4.65 20.36
N ASP A 89 4.22 -5.75 19.89
CA ASP A 89 2.79 -6.05 20.06
C ASP A 89 2.42 -6.27 21.53
N ARG A 90 3.28 -6.94 22.30
CA ARG A 90 3.09 -7.10 23.74
C ARG A 90 3.14 -5.77 24.48
N LEU A 91 4.07 -4.89 24.12
CA LEU A 91 4.12 -3.53 24.67
C LEU A 91 2.84 -2.75 24.32
N HIS A 92 2.35 -2.87 23.09
CA HIS A 92 1.11 -2.22 22.65
C HIS A 92 -0.13 -2.75 23.38
N LYS A 93 -0.19 -4.05 23.64
CA LYS A 93 -1.28 -4.67 24.43
C LYS A 93 -1.29 -4.15 25.87
N ILE A 94 -0.11 -3.93 26.46
CA ILE A 94 0.02 -3.38 27.81
C ILE A 94 -0.39 -1.89 27.82
N GLU A 95 0.09 -1.10 26.86
CA GLU A 95 -0.33 0.29 26.64
C GLU A 95 -1.86 0.39 26.52
N THR A 96 -2.47 -0.41 25.64
CA THR A 96 -3.92 -0.44 25.41
C THR A 96 -4.69 -0.86 26.66
N TYR A 97 -4.17 -1.85 27.39
CA TYR A 97 -4.77 -2.30 28.65
C TYR A 97 -4.76 -1.17 29.70
N LEU A 98 -3.62 -0.50 29.90
CA LEU A 98 -3.49 0.63 30.82
C LEU A 98 -4.38 1.81 30.38
N ALA A 99 -4.41 2.14 29.09
CA ALA A 99 -5.25 3.21 28.56
C ALA A 99 -6.75 2.98 28.83
N ARG A 100 -7.23 1.73 28.70
CA ARG A 100 -8.63 1.36 29.00
C ARG A 100 -8.97 1.43 30.49
N HIS A 101 -8.00 1.17 31.36
CA HIS A 101 -8.18 1.16 32.82
C HIS A 101 -7.67 2.44 33.49
N ARG A 102 -7.43 3.51 32.71
CA ARG A 102 -6.85 4.79 33.19
C ARG A 102 -7.46 5.33 34.50
N PRO A 103 -8.78 5.29 34.73
CA PRO A 103 -9.37 5.79 35.98
C PRO A 103 -8.98 4.99 37.24
N LEU A 104 -8.52 3.75 37.06
CA LEU A 104 -8.19 2.80 38.13
C LEU A 104 -6.68 2.61 38.31
N LEU A 105 -5.85 3.36 37.58
CA LEU A 105 -4.39 3.20 37.63
C LEU A 105 -3.81 3.91 38.86
N SER A 106 -2.81 3.28 39.47
CA SER A 106 -1.91 3.94 40.44
C SER A 106 -1.09 5.05 39.76
N SER A 107 -0.45 5.91 40.56
CA SER A 107 0.50 6.92 40.06
C SER A 107 1.61 6.31 39.19
N GLU A 108 2.13 5.15 39.59
CA GLU A 108 3.09 4.37 38.81
C GLU A 108 2.50 3.88 37.48
N GLY A 109 1.26 3.40 37.49
CA GLY A 109 0.56 2.96 36.28
C GLY A 109 0.30 4.11 35.29
N ILE A 110 -0.04 5.30 35.80
CA ILE A 110 -0.20 6.52 34.99
C ILE A 110 1.14 6.95 34.40
N SER A 111 2.22 6.91 35.19
CA SER A 111 3.58 7.23 34.73
C SER A 111 4.04 6.27 33.64
N LEU A 112 3.83 4.95 33.83
CA LEU A 112 4.16 3.93 32.84
C LEU A 112 3.34 4.11 31.55
N LEU A 113 2.04 4.38 31.65
CA LEU A 113 1.19 4.66 30.49
C LEU A 113 1.70 5.89 29.73
N LYS A 114 2.07 6.97 30.43
CA LYS A 114 2.63 8.17 29.80
C LYS A 114 3.92 7.84 29.05
N LYS A 115 4.83 7.09 29.67
CA LYS A 115 6.09 6.63 29.04
C LYS A 115 5.86 5.74 27.81
N LEU A 116 4.88 4.82 27.87
CA LEU A 116 4.53 3.94 26.75
C LEU A 116 3.91 4.72 25.58
N ASN A 117 3.04 5.70 25.85
CA ASN A 117 2.41 6.52 24.82
C ASN A 117 3.43 7.40 24.05
N THR A 118 4.54 7.78 24.69
CA THR A 118 5.61 8.59 24.10
C THR A 118 6.84 7.78 23.67
N LEU A 119 6.75 6.45 23.75
CA LEU A 119 7.86 5.55 23.44
C LEU A 119 8.08 5.46 21.92
N SER A 120 9.28 5.80 21.46
CA SER A 120 9.67 5.57 20.07
C SER A 120 10.22 4.15 19.92
N ILE A 121 9.45 3.24 19.31
CA ILE A 121 9.92 1.89 18.99
C ILE A 121 10.38 1.84 17.53
N ASN A 122 11.65 1.52 17.32
CA ASN A 122 12.27 1.32 16.02
C ASN A 122 12.65 -0.15 15.86
N ILE A 123 12.26 -0.79 14.76
CA ILE A 123 12.61 -2.18 14.46
C ILE A 123 13.54 -2.20 13.24
N LEU A 124 14.69 -2.83 13.40
CA LEU A 124 15.61 -3.18 12.32
C LEU A 124 15.66 -4.71 12.19
N ALA A 125 15.24 -5.23 11.05
CA ALA A 125 15.18 -6.66 10.77
C ALA A 125 16.07 -7.04 9.60
N MET A 126 17.13 -7.82 9.85
CA MET A 126 18.02 -8.38 8.83
C MET A 126 17.67 -9.85 8.63
N THR A 127 16.86 -10.17 7.63
CA THR A 127 16.24 -11.49 7.54
C THR A 127 16.06 -11.97 6.10
N GLN A 128 15.76 -13.25 5.91
CA GLN A 128 15.31 -13.74 4.61
C GLN A 128 13.88 -13.28 4.36
N ALA A 129 13.56 -12.98 3.10
CA ALA A 129 12.22 -12.56 2.71
C ALA A 129 11.13 -13.57 3.11
N LYS A 130 11.45 -14.88 3.06
CA LYS A 130 10.56 -16.00 3.44
C LYS A 130 10.14 -15.99 4.92
N VAL A 131 10.95 -15.43 5.82
CA VAL A 131 10.64 -15.40 7.27
C VAL A 131 9.46 -14.46 7.55
N ILE A 132 9.40 -13.35 6.82
CA ILE A 132 8.27 -12.41 6.87
C ILE A 132 7.07 -12.96 6.07
N ASP A 133 7.31 -13.98 5.24
CA ASP A 133 6.36 -14.65 4.34
C ASP A 133 5.65 -15.87 4.98
N GLY A 134 5.50 -15.92 6.30
CA GLY A 134 4.70 -16.96 6.97
C GLY A 134 3.27 -17.10 6.42
N LYS A 135 2.59 -18.22 6.67
CA LYS A 135 1.20 -18.49 6.20
C LYS A 135 0.22 -17.41 6.65
N ASP A 136 0.49 -16.75 7.78
CA ASP A 136 -0.31 -15.68 8.34
C ASP A 136 0.28 -14.31 8.05
N SER A 137 -0.60 -13.31 7.90
CA SER A 137 -0.13 -11.95 7.66
C SER A 137 0.50 -11.34 8.91
N VAL A 138 1.72 -10.84 8.77
CA VAL A 138 2.47 -10.15 9.83
C VAL A 138 1.98 -8.71 9.95
N VAL A 139 1.47 -8.32 11.12
CA VAL A 139 1.00 -6.95 11.37
C VAL A 139 2.00 -6.23 12.26
N ILE A 140 2.56 -5.13 11.77
CA ILE A 140 3.37 -4.21 12.56
C ILE A 140 2.45 -3.42 13.49
N PRO A 141 2.62 -3.49 14.82
CA PRO A 141 1.80 -2.80 15.81
C PRO A 141 1.82 -1.27 15.66
N ALA A 142 0.75 -0.60 16.12
CA ALA A 142 0.57 0.83 15.92
C ALA A 142 1.53 1.72 16.73
N ASN A 143 2.16 1.17 17.76
CA ASN A 143 3.19 1.82 18.58
C ASN A 143 4.60 1.74 17.96
N VAL A 144 4.77 1.01 16.84
CA VAL A 144 6.04 1.01 16.11
C VAL A 144 6.15 2.30 15.29
N THR A 145 7.19 3.08 15.58
CA THR A 145 7.45 4.36 14.90
C THR A 145 8.14 4.14 13.56
N ARG A 146 9.17 3.28 13.53
CA ARG A 146 9.94 2.97 12.31
C ARG A 146 10.13 1.47 12.17
N PHE A 147 9.98 0.96 10.96
CA PHE A 147 10.25 -0.43 10.63
C PHE A 147 11.14 -0.49 9.40
N THR A 148 12.35 -1.00 9.56
CA THR A 148 13.29 -1.19 8.45
C THR A 148 13.64 -2.67 8.38
N ALA A 149 13.37 -3.30 7.23
CA ALA A 149 13.76 -4.68 6.98
C ALA A 149 14.74 -4.75 5.82
N ILE A 150 15.87 -5.38 6.05
CA ILE A 150 16.88 -5.75 5.07
C ILE A 150 16.62 -7.22 4.71
N LEU A 151 16.19 -7.45 3.46
CA LEU A 151 15.68 -8.74 2.99
C LEU A 151 16.72 -9.43 2.12
N ASN A 152 17.29 -10.53 2.58
CA ASN A 152 18.20 -11.35 1.79
C ASN A 152 17.44 -12.08 0.66
N MET A 153 17.95 -11.93 -0.57
CA MET A 153 17.43 -12.44 -1.85
C MET A 153 18.09 -13.74 -2.33
N ASP A 154 19.20 -14.20 -1.72
CA ASP A 154 20.09 -15.22 -2.31
C ASP A 154 19.55 -16.65 -2.35
N SER A 155 18.41 -16.95 -1.72
CA SER A 155 17.91 -18.32 -1.67
C SER A 155 17.08 -18.66 -2.94
N PRO A 156 17.39 -19.74 -3.68
CA PRO A 156 16.63 -20.15 -4.87
C PRO A 156 15.20 -20.61 -4.57
N GLU A 157 14.92 -20.99 -3.31
CA GLU A 157 13.55 -21.21 -2.79
C GLU A 157 12.84 -19.90 -2.40
N SER A 158 13.57 -18.78 -2.33
CA SER A 158 13.10 -17.47 -1.88
C SER A 158 12.78 -16.52 -3.03
N SER A 159 12.16 -17.03 -4.11
CA SER A 159 11.52 -16.13 -5.06
C SER A 159 10.49 -15.29 -4.31
N ILE A 160 10.86 -14.04 -4.01
CA ILE A 160 10.00 -13.05 -3.38
C ILE A 160 8.70 -13.05 -4.16
N GLN A 161 7.63 -13.54 -3.55
CA GLN A 161 6.35 -13.40 -4.21
C GLN A 161 5.96 -11.92 -4.17
N PRO A 162 5.30 -11.38 -5.22
CA PRO A 162 4.70 -10.04 -5.19
C PRO A 162 3.87 -9.80 -3.91
N ASN A 163 3.35 -10.87 -3.34
CA ASN A 163 2.58 -10.97 -2.11
C ASN A 163 3.34 -10.54 -0.84
N GLN A 164 4.67 -10.38 -0.86
CA GLN A 164 5.44 -10.09 0.36
C GLN A 164 5.29 -8.63 0.85
N LEU A 165 5.16 -7.65 -0.05
CA LEU A 165 4.73 -6.27 0.29
C LEU A 165 3.35 -6.21 0.96
N THR A 166 2.57 -7.28 0.81
CA THR A 166 1.14 -7.35 1.07
C THR A 166 0.84 -8.09 2.38
N ARG A 167 1.81 -8.88 2.86
CA ARG A 167 1.72 -9.62 4.13
C ARG A 167 2.14 -8.78 5.32
N LEU A 168 3.16 -7.92 5.16
CA LEU A 168 3.59 -6.97 6.16
C LEU A 168 2.65 -5.74 6.16
N LEU A 169 1.73 -5.68 7.12
CA LEU A 169 0.81 -4.55 7.25
C LEU A 169 1.21 -3.66 8.41
N ALA A 170 1.37 -2.37 8.15
CA ALA A 170 1.42 -1.37 9.20
C ALA A 170 0.01 -1.16 9.79
N ALA A 171 -0.15 -1.36 11.10
CA ALA A 171 -1.43 -1.07 11.78
C ALA A 171 -1.74 0.45 11.79
N SER A 172 -0.68 1.27 11.79
CA SER A 172 -0.76 2.73 11.78
C SER A 172 -0.17 3.31 10.50
N ILE A 173 -0.78 4.38 9.98
CA ILE A 173 -0.27 5.15 8.83
C ILE A 173 0.98 5.94 9.23
N LYS A 174 1.17 6.17 10.53
CA LYS A 174 2.36 6.84 11.07
C LYS A 174 3.60 5.94 11.01
N THR A 175 3.40 4.62 11.06
CA THR A 175 4.49 3.67 10.89
C THR A 175 4.92 3.71 9.44
N GLN A 176 6.17 4.05 9.19
CA GLN A 176 6.73 4.03 7.86
C GLN A 176 7.58 2.77 7.68
N PRO A 177 7.10 1.75 6.95
CA PRO A 177 7.87 0.55 6.67
C PRO A 177 8.79 0.77 5.47
N VAL A 178 10.07 0.45 5.64
CA VAL A 178 11.08 0.41 4.59
C VAL A 178 11.56 -1.03 4.42
N LEU A 179 11.40 -1.56 3.22
CA LEU A 179 11.84 -2.90 2.86
C LEU A 179 12.96 -2.79 1.82
N LEU A 180 14.15 -3.25 2.17
CA LEU A 180 15.34 -3.18 1.33
C LEU A 180 15.74 -4.59 0.89
N PRO A 181 15.36 -5.02 -0.32
CA PRO A 181 15.91 -6.23 -0.91
C PRO A 181 17.42 -6.04 -1.14
N VAL A 182 18.18 -7.08 -0.77
CA VAL A 182 19.64 -7.13 -0.84
C VAL A 182 20.10 -8.57 -1.11
N TYR A 183 21.26 -8.71 -1.71
CA TYR A 183 21.99 -9.98 -1.81
C TYR A 183 22.94 -10.10 -0.60
N ALA A 184 22.95 -11.23 0.08
CA ALA A 184 23.77 -11.38 1.28
C ALA A 184 25.28 -11.38 0.95
N PRO A 185 26.14 -11.09 1.94
CA PRO A 185 27.57 -11.15 1.72
C PRO A 185 27.99 -12.61 1.54
N HIS A 186 28.65 -12.91 0.44
CA HIS A 186 29.23 -14.24 0.20
C HIS A 186 30.62 -14.31 0.85
N ILE A 187 30.68 -14.72 2.12
CA ILE A 187 31.95 -15.04 2.78
C ILE A 187 32.40 -16.41 2.27
N GLY A 188 33.16 -16.44 1.18
CA GLY A 188 33.78 -17.69 0.71
C GLY A 188 34.02 -17.74 -0.79
N ARG A 189 35.28 -17.48 -1.16
CA ARG A 189 36.03 -17.76 -2.41
C ARG A 189 36.71 -16.50 -2.88
N ASN A 190 37.75 -16.11 -2.15
CA ASN A 190 38.98 -15.43 -2.59
C ASN A 190 39.52 -14.73 -1.35
N ASP A 191 40.64 -15.23 -0.84
CA ASP A 191 41.39 -14.64 0.29
C ASP A 191 42.01 -13.26 -0.04
N ASP A 192 41.68 -12.68 -1.19
CA ASP A 192 42.16 -11.38 -1.65
C ASP A 192 41.00 -10.47 -2.09
N GLY A 193 40.55 -9.58 -1.21
CA GLY A 193 40.39 -8.18 -1.63
C GLY A 193 39.02 -7.50 -1.61
N ASP A 194 37.86 -8.15 -1.71
CA ASP A 194 36.58 -7.43 -1.84
C ASP A 194 35.58 -7.76 -0.72
N GLN A 195 35.71 -7.09 0.42
CA GLN A 195 34.73 -7.07 1.53
C GLN A 195 33.68 -5.94 1.39
N GLN A 196 33.33 -5.53 0.16
CA GLN A 196 32.48 -4.34 -0.04
C GLN A 196 31.02 -4.57 0.37
N SER A 197 30.51 -5.79 0.18
CA SER A 197 29.20 -6.23 0.68
C SER A 197 29.12 -6.13 2.21
N ILE A 198 30.08 -6.70 2.95
CA ILE A 198 30.16 -6.61 4.42
C ILE A 198 30.18 -5.14 4.86
N ARG A 199 31.03 -4.33 4.21
CA ARG A 199 31.14 -2.90 4.49
C ARG A 199 29.83 -2.15 4.25
N TYR A 200 29.11 -2.45 3.17
CA TYR A 200 27.79 -1.89 2.89
C TYR A 200 26.79 -2.20 4.02
N PHE A 201 26.73 -3.46 4.48
CA PHE A 201 25.83 -3.86 5.56
C PHE A 201 26.21 -3.27 6.92
N HIS A 202 27.50 -3.24 7.27
CA HIS A 202 27.97 -2.58 8.48
C HIS A 202 27.58 -1.11 8.50
N TYR A 203 27.82 -0.37 7.41
CA TYR A 203 27.40 1.03 7.38
C TYR A 203 25.89 1.18 7.50
N LEU A 204 25.10 0.35 6.80
CA LEU A 204 23.64 0.43 6.85
C LEU A 204 23.11 0.17 8.27
N LEU A 205 23.64 -0.88 8.94
CA LEU A 205 23.33 -1.26 10.31
C LEU A 205 23.70 -0.15 11.30
N HIS A 206 24.95 0.33 11.27
CA HIS A 206 25.42 1.41 12.14
C HIS A 206 24.60 2.68 11.96
N GLN A 207 24.30 3.09 10.72
CA GLN A 207 23.49 4.29 10.50
C GLN A 207 22.06 4.14 11.00
N CYS A 208 21.43 2.97 10.81
CA CYS A 208 20.09 2.71 11.32
C CYS A 208 20.04 2.78 12.85
N LEU A 209 21.04 2.23 13.53
CA LEU A 209 21.12 2.24 15.00
C LEU A 209 21.49 3.63 15.54
N HIS A 210 22.56 4.23 15.01
CA HIS A 210 23.07 5.53 15.45
C HIS A 210 22.05 6.65 15.26
N LYS A 211 21.36 6.71 14.11
CA LYS A 211 20.30 7.69 13.86
C LYS A 211 19.19 7.62 14.92
N ASN A 212 18.90 6.42 15.41
CA ASN A 212 17.87 6.20 16.43
C ASN A 212 18.41 6.28 17.86
N GLY A 213 19.61 6.86 18.04
CA GLY A 213 20.19 7.21 19.33
C GLY A 213 21.02 6.12 19.99
N THR A 214 21.26 4.98 19.34
CA THR A 214 22.21 3.97 19.86
C THR A 214 23.62 4.55 19.83
N ALA A 215 24.30 4.55 20.97
CA ALA A 215 25.71 4.91 21.06
C ALA A 215 26.56 3.74 20.56
N LEU A 216 27.03 3.85 19.32
CA LEU A 216 27.99 2.93 18.70
C LEU A 216 29.34 3.62 18.57
N GLU A 217 30.44 2.88 18.69
CA GLU A 217 31.73 3.35 18.19
C GLU A 217 31.58 3.73 16.72
N LEU A 218 31.85 5.00 16.40
CA LEU A 218 31.61 5.53 15.06
C LEU A 218 32.59 4.88 14.10
N TYR A 219 32.09 4.01 13.23
CA TYR A 219 32.83 3.65 12.03
C TYR A 219 33.10 4.94 11.24
N PRO A 220 34.36 5.34 11.02
CA PRO A 220 34.66 6.60 10.38
C PRO A 220 34.21 6.51 8.91
N LEU A 221 33.02 7.01 8.63
CA LEU A 221 32.76 7.59 7.33
C LEU A 221 33.59 8.87 7.33
N GLU A 222 34.81 8.79 6.79
CA GLU A 222 35.73 9.91 6.55
C GLU A 222 34.95 11.20 6.32
N ASN A 223 35.11 12.18 7.24
CA ASN A 223 34.51 13.51 7.24
C ASN A 223 33.49 13.71 6.10
N ILE A 224 32.25 13.28 6.36
CA ILE A 224 31.14 13.47 5.43
C ILE A 224 30.99 14.98 5.30
N GLY A 225 31.50 15.55 4.20
CA GLY A 225 31.44 16.99 3.95
C GLY A 225 30.01 17.45 3.71
N SER A 226 29.75 18.16 2.61
CA SER A 226 28.37 18.54 2.27
C SER A 226 27.47 17.31 2.06
N ALA A 227 26.16 17.46 2.25
CA ALA A 227 25.17 16.39 2.03
C ALA A 227 25.31 15.70 0.66
N ARG A 228 25.65 16.47 -0.39
CA ARG A 228 25.90 15.96 -1.76
C ARG A 228 27.20 15.14 -1.87
N GLN A 229 28.24 15.48 -1.11
CA GLN A 229 29.45 14.66 -1.03
C GLN A 229 29.18 13.36 -0.28
N GLY A 230 28.41 13.43 0.81
CA GLY A 230 27.97 12.24 1.54
C GLY A 230 27.16 11.27 0.69
N SER A 231 26.18 11.78 -0.07
CA SER A 231 25.36 10.93 -0.95
C SER A 231 26.19 10.30 -2.07
N ARG A 232 27.19 11.02 -2.62
CA ARG A 232 28.14 10.46 -3.60
C ARG A 232 29.01 9.34 -3.02
N LYS A 233 29.50 9.47 -1.78
CA LYS A 233 30.25 8.41 -1.10
C LYS A 233 29.38 7.17 -0.87
N TRP A 234 28.17 7.35 -0.37
CA TRP A 234 27.20 6.26 -0.19
C TRP A 234 26.84 5.56 -1.50
N LEU A 235 26.58 6.33 -2.55
CA LEU A 235 26.26 5.77 -3.86
C LEU A 235 27.44 4.98 -4.46
N ARG A 236 28.68 5.40 -4.18
CA ARG A 236 29.87 4.64 -4.57
C ARG A 236 29.92 3.28 -3.86
N ILE A 237 29.65 3.23 -2.55
CA ILE A 237 29.57 1.96 -1.81
C ILE A 237 28.49 1.04 -2.42
N CYS A 238 27.30 1.58 -2.75
CA CYS A 238 26.27 0.80 -3.45
C CYS A 238 26.75 0.27 -4.81
N SER A 239 27.57 1.05 -5.53
CA SER A 239 28.07 0.67 -6.85
C SER A 239 29.16 -0.40 -6.77
N GLU A 240 30.02 -0.34 -5.75
CA GLU A 240 31.03 -1.36 -5.43
C GLU A 240 30.34 -2.68 -5.06
N TYR A 241 29.34 -2.63 -4.17
CA TYR A 241 28.49 -3.77 -3.82
C TYR A 241 27.77 -4.38 -5.02
N HIS A 242 27.16 -3.55 -5.88
CA HIS A 242 26.51 -4.03 -7.11
C HIS A 242 27.50 -4.74 -8.04
N HIS A 243 28.73 -4.23 -8.15
CA HIS A 243 29.75 -4.84 -8.98
C HIS A 243 30.23 -6.20 -8.42
N GLU A 244 30.34 -6.32 -7.10
CA GLU A 244 30.63 -7.59 -6.41
C GLU A 244 29.55 -8.64 -6.70
N ILE A 245 28.27 -8.25 -6.59
CA ILE A 245 27.12 -9.08 -6.96
C ILE A 245 27.19 -9.53 -8.43
N GLU A 246 27.40 -8.59 -9.37
CA GLU A 246 27.51 -8.92 -10.80
C GLU A 246 28.60 -9.97 -11.06
N ARG A 247 29.75 -9.88 -10.39
CA ARG A 247 30.83 -10.87 -10.53
C ARG A 247 30.45 -12.21 -9.90
N HIS A 248 29.82 -12.20 -8.73
CA HIS A 248 29.42 -13.42 -8.03
C HIS A 248 28.50 -14.29 -8.89
N PHE A 249 27.54 -13.66 -9.57
CA PHE A 249 26.60 -14.39 -10.41
C PHE A 249 27.10 -14.68 -11.83
N GLN A 250 28.33 -14.31 -12.23
CA GLN A 250 28.89 -14.69 -13.55
C GLN A 250 29.13 -16.21 -13.65
N GLY A 251 28.10 -16.92 -14.13
CA GLY A 251 28.04 -18.36 -14.44
C GLY A 251 26.74 -18.68 -15.23
N GLU A 252 26.56 -19.93 -15.69
CA GLU A 252 25.49 -20.35 -16.63
C GLU A 252 24.04 -20.00 -16.22
N ASN A 253 23.79 -19.59 -14.97
CA ASN A 253 22.48 -19.23 -14.45
C ASN A 253 22.28 -17.72 -14.18
N PHE A 254 23.21 -16.83 -14.54
CA PHE A 254 23.10 -15.38 -14.25
C PHE A 254 21.83 -14.76 -14.83
N LEU A 255 21.59 -15.00 -16.12
CA LEU A 255 20.52 -14.35 -16.86
C LEU A 255 19.15 -14.87 -16.40
N GLU A 256 19.02 -16.17 -16.16
CA GLU A 256 17.78 -16.80 -15.71
C GLU A 256 17.42 -16.39 -14.27
N ASN A 257 18.41 -16.37 -13.38
CA ASN A 257 18.25 -15.86 -12.03
C ASN A 257 17.88 -14.37 -12.05
N MET A 258 18.64 -13.53 -12.75
CA MET A 258 18.37 -12.10 -12.85
C MET A 258 16.97 -11.82 -13.43
N ILE A 259 16.54 -12.50 -14.49
CA ILE A 259 15.19 -12.33 -15.08
C ILE A 259 14.08 -12.72 -14.08
N ARG A 260 14.23 -13.86 -13.39
CA ARG A 260 13.26 -14.33 -12.39
C ARG A 260 13.21 -13.43 -11.14
N PHE A 261 14.35 -12.87 -10.74
CA PHE A 261 14.45 -11.96 -9.59
C PHE A 261 14.00 -10.54 -9.95
N ASN A 262 14.32 -10.02 -11.13
CA ASN A 262 13.94 -8.68 -11.60
C ASN A 262 12.42 -8.49 -11.67
N HIS A 263 11.66 -9.54 -12.02
CA HIS A 263 10.20 -9.46 -12.08
C HIS A 263 9.57 -9.15 -10.71
N ASN A 264 10.17 -9.67 -9.63
CA ASN A 264 9.68 -9.44 -8.26
C ASN A 264 10.32 -8.21 -7.61
N LEU A 265 11.56 -7.89 -7.98
CA LEU A 265 12.26 -6.70 -7.50
C LEU A 265 11.60 -5.40 -8.00
N ALA A 266 10.93 -5.44 -9.16
CA ALA A 266 10.15 -4.33 -9.71
C ALA A 266 9.05 -3.81 -8.77
N PHE A 267 8.62 -4.61 -7.78
CA PHE A 267 7.69 -4.16 -6.75
C PHE A 267 8.34 -3.33 -5.63
N TYR A 268 9.66 -3.46 -5.43
CA TYR A 268 10.42 -2.78 -4.39
C TYR A 268 11.16 -1.54 -4.91
N VAL A 269 11.53 -1.53 -6.19
CA VAL A 269 12.22 -0.40 -6.83
C VAL A 269 11.87 -0.31 -8.31
N ARG A 270 11.69 0.91 -8.81
CA ARG A 270 11.50 1.17 -10.25
C ARG A 270 12.82 1.05 -11.00
N HIS A 271 12.79 0.50 -12.22
CA HIS A 271 14.00 0.17 -12.99
C HIS A 271 14.88 -0.83 -12.21
N ALA A 272 14.26 -1.93 -11.78
CA ALA A 272 14.91 -2.99 -11.00
C ALA A 272 16.00 -3.76 -11.78
N ASP A 273 16.02 -3.61 -13.11
CA ASP A 273 17.12 -4.02 -13.98
C ASP A 273 18.38 -3.15 -13.80
N PHE A 274 18.21 -1.92 -13.31
CA PHE A 274 19.31 -0.99 -13.06
C PHE A 274 19.62 -0.84 -11.56
N PHE A 275 18.65 -0.73 -10.66
CA PHE A 275 18.86 -0.52 -9.22
C PHE A 275 18.60 -1.78 -8.40
N ILE A 276 19.43 -2.04 -7.38
CA ILE A 276 19.23 -3.16 -6.44
C ILE A 276 18.04 -2.90 -5.52
N ASN A 277 17.86 -1.66 -5.06
CA ASN A 277 16.80 -1.29 -4.14
C ASN A 277 16.50 0.21 -4.18
N GLN A 278 15.45 0.61 -3.46
CA GLN A 278 15.00 1.99 -3.39
C GLN A 278 16.05 2.94 -2.77
N LEU A 279 16.90 2.45 -1.85
CA LEU A 279 17.97 3.26 -1.25
C LEU A 279 19.00 3.70 -2.30
N GLU A 280 19.47 2.79 -3.17
CA GLU A 280 20.39 3.11 -4.26
C GLU A 280 19.77 4.14 -5.23
N ARG A 281 18.50 3.95 -5.57
CA ARG A 281 17.75 4.83 -6.48
C ARG A 281 17.62 6.25 -5.93
N GLU A 282 17.20 6.39 -4.68
CA GLU A 282 17.08 7.70 -4.03
C GLU A 282 18.46 8.37 -3.83
N LEU A 283 19.51 7.59 -3.56
CA LEU A 283 20.87 8.11 -3.41
C LEU A 283 21.37 8.69 -4.73
N PHE A 284 21.04 8.04 -5.85
CA PHE A 284 21.38 8.56 -7.17
C PHE A 284 20.70 9.91 -7.44
N LYS A 285 19.41 10.04 -7.09
CA LYS A 285 18.67 11.30 -7.20
C LYS A 285 19.33 12.44 -6.40
N ILE A 286 19.78 12.19 -5.18
CA ILE A 286 20.38 13.24 -4.35
C ILE A 286 21.82 13.57 -4.81
N ALA A 287 22.59 12.57 -5.23
CA ALA A 287 23.98 12.75 -5.63
C ALA A 287 24.13 13.44 -7.00
N TYR A 288 23.24 13.09 -7.94
CA TYR A 288 23.24 13.54 -9.33
C TYR A 288 21.80 13.89 -9.80
N PRO A 289 21.17 14.93 -9.21
CA PRO A 289 19.78 15.28 -9.44
C PRO A 289 19.44 15.64 -10.90
N LYS A 290 20.34 16.30 -11.63
CA LYS A 290 20.09 16.71 -13.03
C LYS A 290 19.98 15.47 -13.92
N VAL A 291 20.93 14.55 -13.76
CA VAL A 291 20.95 13.27 -14.51
C VAL A 291 19.75 12.43 -14.15
N PHE A 292 19.44 12.29 -12.85
CA PHE A 292 18.29 11.50 -12.42
C PHE A 292 16.97 12.05 -12.99
N ASN A 293 16.76 13.37 -12.85
CA ASN A 293 15.54 14.04 -13.30
C ASN A 293 15.36 13.93 -14.82
N PHE A 294 16.46 14.03 -15.57
CA PHE A 294 16.45 13.88 -17.03
C PHE A 294 16.13 12.45 -17.49
N LEU A 295 16.66 11.44 -16.79
CA LEU A 295 16.52 10.04 -17.19
C LEU A 295 15.22 9.39 -16.71
N PHE A 296 14.72 9.77 -15.54
CA PHE A 296 13.64 9.05 -14.86
C PHE A 296 12.38 9.89 -14.59
N GLU A 297 12.47 11.22 -14.66
CA GLU A 297 11.39 12.12 -14.21
C GLU A 297 10.95 13.12 -15.30
N LYS A 298 11.24 12.84 -16.57
CA LYS A 298 10.88 13.70 -17.72
C LYS A 298 11.32 15.17 -17.58
N ASN A 299 12.43 15.40 -16.89
CA ASN A 299 12.99 16.72 -16.60
C ASN A 299 11.98 17.66 -15.88
N LEU A 300 11.11 17.11 -15.02
CA LEU A 300 10.12 17.89 -14.27
C LEU A 300 10.76 18.79 -13.21
N PHE A 301 10.18 19.96 -12.98
CA PHE A 301 10.62 20.85 -11.90
C PHE A 301 10.38 20.22 -10.53
N ASP A 302 11.45 20.13 -9.72
CA ASP A 302 11.41 19.60 -8.37
C ASP A 302 11.79 20.72 -7.38
N ARG A 303 10.82 21.17 -6.58
CA ARG A 303 11.01 22.23 -5.57
C ARG A 303 12.05 21.86 -4.51
N ARG A 304 12.38 20.58 -4.35
CA ARG A 304 13.43 20.11 -3.43
C ARG A 304 14.84 20.33 -4.00
N PHE A 305 14.94 20.53 -5.32
CA PHE A 305 16.16 20.76 -6.11
C PHE A 305 15.96 21.95 -7.07
N PRO A 306 15.77 23.18 -6.57
CA PRO A 306 15.38 24.32 -7.39
C PRO A 306 16.39 24.65 -8.50
N ASP A 307 17.69 24.55 -8.22
CA ASP A 307 18.78 24.88 -9.16
C ASP A 307 19.24 23.68 -10.02
N ASP A 308 18.72 22.49 -9.71
CA ASP A 308 19.14 21.21 -10.31
C ASP A 308 17.99 20.52 -11.07
N SER A 309 16.78 21.11 -11.10
CA SER A 309 15.60 20.58 -11.81
C SER A 309 15.27 21.39 -13.07
N MET A 310 14.52 20.79 -14.01
CA MET A 310 14.32 21.37 -15.36
C MET A 310 15.65 21.78 -16.03
N SER A 311 16.67 20.95 -15.86
CA SER A 311 18.02 21.30 -16.28
C SER A 311 18.16 21.33 -17.79
N HIS A 312 18.95 22.29 -18.29
CA HIS A 312 19.33 22.31 -19.69
C HIS A 312 20.16 21.06 -20.02
N PRO A 313 20.00 20.50 -21.23
CA PRO A 313 20.87 19.50 -21.80
C PRO A 313 22.35 19.53 -21.40
N ASP A 314 23.02 20.68 -21.54
CA ASP A 314 24.45 20.81 -21.26
C ASP A 314 24.79 20.61 -19.78
N ALA A 315 23.89 21.04 -18.87
CA ALA A 315 24.09 20.87 -17.44
C ALA A 315 24.01 19.38 -17.04
N VAL A 316 23.17 18.59 -17.73
CA VAL A 316 23.09 17.13 -17.57
C VAL A 316 24.40 16.48 -18.03
N VAL A 317 24.94 16.91 -19.18
CA VAL A 317 26.22 16.40 -19.71
C VAL A 317 27.38 16.69 -18.76
N GLN A 318 27.43 17.88 -18.16
CA GLN A 318 28.46 18.20 -17.18
C GLN A 318 28.35 17.33 -15.92
N GLU A 319 27.14 17.09 -15.44
CA GLU A 319 26.94 16.20 -14.29
C GLU A 319 27.29 14.73 -14.62
N LEU A 320 27.02 14.25 -15.84
CA LEU A 320 27.47 12.94 -16.32
C LEU A 320 29.00 12.83 -16.38
N LYS A 321 29.70 13.90 -16.81
CA LYS A 321 31.17 13.95 -16.77
C LYS A 321 31.71 13.87 -15.33
N GLN A 322 31.03 14.51 -14.37
CA GLN A 322 31.38 14.37 -12.96
C GLN A 322 31.14 12.94 -12.47
N LEU A 323 30.01 12.32 -12.84
CA LEU A 323 29.69 10.95 -12.49
C LEU A 323 30.75 9.97 -13.02
N LYS A 324 31.18 10.12 -14.28
CA LYS A 324 32.24 9.31 -14.90
C LYS A 324 33.54 9.35 -14.09
N ARG A 325 33.90 10.51 -13.53
CA ARG A 325 35.12 10.69 -12.72
C ARG A 325 34.96 10.15 -11.30
N ASN A 326 33.81 10.40 -10.67
CA ASN A 326 33.61 10.12 -9.24
C ASN A 326 33.10 8.70 -8.96
N ASN A 327 32.36 8.10 -9.90
CA ASN A 327 31.81 6.75 -9.79
C ASN A 327 31.76 6.07 -11.18
N PRO A 328 32.92 5.59 -11.68
CA PRO A 328 33.02 4.98 -13.00
C PRO A 328 32.21 3.68 -13.14
N LEU A 329 31.97 2.95 -12.04
CA LEU A 329 31.16 1.72 -12.03
C LEU A 329 29.70 2.02 -12.38
N LEU A 330 29.10 3.00 -11.70
CA LEU A 330 27.73 3.44 -11.99
C LEU A 330 27.63 4.04 -13.39
N PHE A 331 28.62 4.83 -13.81
CA PHE A 331 28.65 5.39 -15.17
C PHE A 331 28.68 4.29 -16.25
N LYS A 332 29.51 3.25 -16.06
CA LYS A 332 29.57 2.10 -16.97
C LYS A 332 28.24 1.36 -17.03
N ARG A 333 27.56 1.17 -15.89
CA ARG A 333 26.19 0.61 -15.83
C ARG A 333 25.20 1.47 -16.61
N LEU A 334 25.19 2.80 -16.42
CA LEU A 334 24.30 3.70 -17.16
C LEU A 334 24.51 3.60 -18.68
N CYS A 335 25.76 3.51 -19.13
CA CYS A 335 26.06 3.38 -20.55
C CYS A 335 25.52 2.08 -21.18
N ARG A 336 25.30 1.01 -20.41
CA ARG A 336 24.69 -0.24 -20.92
C ARG A 336 23.22 -0.06 -21.31
N HIS A 337 22.52 0.93 -20.76
CA HIS A 337 21.11 1.25 -21.07
C HIS A 337 20.98 2.32 -22.17
N GLU A 338 21.79 2.20 -23.22
CA GLU A 338 21.73 3.03 -24.45
C GLU A 338 22.03 4.53 -24.30
N LEU A 339 22.55 4.97 -23.15
CA LEU A 339 22.90 6.39 -22.92
C LEU A 339 24.24 6.83 -23.53
N CYS A 340 25.09 5.87 -23.92
CA CYS A 340 26.43 6.15 -24.45
C CYS A 340 26.64 5.35 -25.75
N ARG A 341 26.67 6.02 -26.92
CA ARG A 341 27.05 5.35 -28.19
C ARG A 341 28.49 5.63 -28.64
N ASP A 342 29.14 6.73 -28.25
CA ASP A 342 30.47 7.05 -28.76
C ASP A 342 31.55 7.28 -27.70
N LYS A 343 32.81 7.06 -28.10
CA LYS A 343 34.01 7.15 -27.25
C LYS A 343 34.18 8.52 -26.54
N GLU A 344 33.49 9.57 -27.00
CA GLU A 344 33.42 10.88 -26.33
C GLU A 344 32.01 11.48 -26.16
N GLY A 345 30.96 10.91 -26.77
CA GLY A 345 29.65 11.56 -26.92
C GLY A 345 28.53 10.90 -26.10
N LEU A 346 28.10 11.58 -25.03
CA LEU A 346 26.83 11.31 -24.34
C LEU A 346 25.68 11.66 -25.29
N ILE A 347 24.78 10.72 -25.60
CA ILE A 347 23.64 11.03 -26.47
C ILE A 347 22.62 11.84 -25.68
N HIS A 348 22.31 13.02 -26.23
CA HIS A 348 21.18 13.85 -25.85
C HIS A 348 19.91 13.34 -26.54
N GLY A 349 19.20 12.41 -25.90
CA GLY A 349 17.81 12.12 -26.23
C GLY A 349 16.87 13.15 -25.61
N SER A 350 15.58 13.15 -25.96
CA SER A 350 14.58 13.87 -25.16
C SER A 350 14.55 13.34 -23.72
N PRO A 351 14.14 14.13 -22.71
CA PRO A 351 13.93 13.64 -21.34
C PRO A 351 13.13 12.34 -21.30
N GLN A 352 13.55 11.40 -20.46
CA GLN A 352 13.00 10.05 -20.35
C GLN A 352 12.31 9.82 -18.99
N GLY A 353 11.66 8.67 -18.85
CA GLY A 353 10.98 8.26 -17.63
C GLY A 353 9.52 8.71 -17.53
N ASN A 354 9.05 8.93 -16.30
CA ASN A 354 7.63 9.20 -16.02
C ASN A 354 7.42 10.63 -15.54
N HIS A 355 6.18 11.15 -15.67
CA HIS A 355 5.80 12.45 -15.10
C HIS A 355 5.56 12.40 -13.58
N ALA A 356 6.44 11.74 -12.85
CA ALA A 356 6.36 11.57 -11.41
C ALA A 356 7.72 11.84 -10.76
N LEU A 357 7.72 12.71 -9.76
CA LEU A 357 8.91 12.98 -8.96
C LEU A 357 9.05 11.89 -7.89
N GLU A 358 10.22 11.27 -7.82
CA GLU A 358 10.55 10.22 -6.87
C GLU A 358 10.49 10.76 -5.43
N PRO A 359 9.74 10.10 -4.52
CA PRO A 359 9.82 10.39 -3.10
C PRO A 359 11.17 9.87 -2.54
N CYS A 360 11.79 10.59 -1.62
CA CYS A 360 13.03 10.13 -0.95
C CYS A 360 12.75 9.60 0.46
N THR A 361 11.68 8.81 0.61
CA THR A 361 11.19 8.31 1.90
C THR A 361 12.18 7.36 2.58
N THR A 362 12.92 6.57 1.80
CA THR A 362 13.90 5.60 2.30
C THR A 362 15.07 6.32 2.93
N ILE A 363 15.62 7.33 2.24
CA ILE A 363 16.74 8.13 2.74
C ILE A 363 16.33 8.97 3.93
N MET A 364 15.13 9.55 3.93
CA MET A 364 14.62 10.23 5.12
C MET A 364 14.59 9.31 6.35
N GLN A 365 14.35 8.01 6.17
CA GLN A 365 14.29 7.05 7.27
C GLN A 365 15.65 6.48 7.67
N ILE A 366 16.57 6.29 6.73
CA ILE A 366 17.85 5.63 7.00
C ILE A 366 18.99 6.65 7.12
N LEU A 367 19.09 7.59 6.17
CA LEU A 367 20.20 8.54 6.04
C LEU A 367 19.72 10.00 5.94
N PRO A 368 18.92 10.51 6.90
CA PRO A 368 18.32 11.85 6.81
C PRO A 368 19.34 12.98 6.80
N PHE A 369 20.55 12.75 7.34
CA PHE A 369 21.64 13.72 7.34
C PHE A 369 22.16 14.03 5.92
N LEU A 370 21.82 13.19 4.93
CA LEU A 370 22.10 13.43 3.51
C LEU A 370 21.11 14.38 2.84
N LEU A 371 20.10 14.87 3.56
CA LEU A 371 19.08 15.78 3.05
C LEU A 371 19.29 17.20 3.59
N SER A 372 19.14 18.20 2.73
CA SER A 372 19.20 19.60 3.13
C SER A 372 17.93 20.02 3.89
N LYS A 373 18.02 21.08 4.69
CA LYS A 373 16.82 21.66 5.37
C LYS A 373 15.76 22.09 4.36
N THR A 374 16.16 22.66 3.23
CA THR A 374 15.27 23.04 2.12
C THR A 374 14.56 21.83 1.51
N PHE A 375 15.26 20.72 1.33
CA PHE A 375 14.65 19.47 0.89
C PHE A 375 13.56 19.03 1.88
N MET A 376 13.90 19.03 3.18
CA MET A 376 12.99 18.59 4.25
C MET A 376 11.75 19.47 4.41
N ALA A 377 11.84 20.76 4.09
CA ALA A 377 10.70 21.68 4.10
C ALA A 377 9.72 21.42 2.93
N ASN A 378 10.24 20.98 1.78
CA ASN A 378 9.45 20.85 0.54
C ASN A 378 8.97 19.41 0.24
N GLN A 379 9.19 18.45 1.14
CA GLN A 379 8.96 17.02 0.86
C GLN A 379 7.60 16.46 1.31
N GLU A 380 6.84 17.19 2.14
CA GLU A 380 5.61 16.69 2.76
C GLU A 380 4.55 16.18 1.76
N GLU A 381 4.26 16.95 0.70
CA GLU A 381 3.26 16.56 -0.30
C GLU A 381 3.65 15.29 -1.07
N PHE A 382 4.95 15.09 -1.30
CA PHE A 382 5.49 13.92 -1.99
C PHE A 382 5.36 12.66 -1.13
N VAL A 383 5.63 12.79 0.18
CA VAL A 383 5.47 11.68 1.13
C VAL A 383 4.00 11.32 1.30
N LYS A 384 3.08 12.30 1.34
CA LYS A 384 1.63 12.04 1.40
C LYS A 384 1.15 11.26 0.18
N LEU A 385 1.58 11.64 -1.02
CA LEU A 385 1.24 10.94 -2.26
C LEU A 385 1.80 9.50 -2.26
N ALA A 386 3.08 9.33 -1.93
CA ALA A 386 3.73 8.03 -1.88
C ALA A 386 3.10 7.10 -0.83
N SER A 387 2.73 7.65 0.34
CA SER A 387 2.05 6.91 1.40
C SER A 387 0.67 6.44 0.97
N LEU A 388 -0.10 7.28 0.25
CA LEU A 388 -1.39 6.89 -0.30
C LEU A 388 -1.25 5.80 -1.37
N GLU A 389 -0.28 5.94 -2.28
CA GLU A 389 0.04 4.91 -3.28
C GLU A 389 0.32 3.56 -2.59
N GLN A 390 1.21 3.55 -1.59
CA GLN A 390 1.55 2.35 -0.83
C GLN A 390 0.35 1.77 -0.07
N GLU A 391 -0.50 2.61 0.53
CA GLU A 391 -1.72 2.17 1.22
C GLU A 391 -2.71 1.49 0.26
N VAL A 392 -2.86 2.00 -0.97
CA VAL A 392 -3.69 1.38 -2.00
C VAL A 392 -3.13 0.02 -2.42
N TYR A 393 -1.81 -0.09 -2.63
CA TYR A 393 -1.20 -1.39 -2.91
C TYR A 393 -1.41 -2.38 -1.77
N GLN A 394 -1.14 -1.99 -0.52
CA GLN A 394 -1.37 -2.85 0.66
C GLN A 394 -2.83 -3.29 0.78
N LEU A 395 -3.78 -2.38 0.52
CA LEU A 395 -5.21 -2.67 0.58
C LEU A 395 -5.62 -3.66 -0.52
N THR A 396 -5.27 -3.37 -1.77
CA THR A 396 -5.68 -4.15 -2.94
C THR A 396 -5.08 -5.55 -2.91
N PHE A 397 -3.79 -5.67 -2.61
CA PHE A 397 -3.15 -6.97 -2.48
C PHE A 397 -3.56 -7.72 -1.20
N GLY A 398 -3.81 -7.01 -0.09
CA GLY A 398 -4.37 -7.64 1.12
C GLY A 398 -5.74 -8.28 0.87
N TYR A 399 -6.57 -7.62 0.04
CA TYR A 399 -7.84 -8.16 -0.45
C TYR A 399 -7.69 -9.31 -1.46
N GLU A 400 -6.52 -9.50 -2.08
CA GLU A 400 -6.26 -10.63 -2.98
C GLU A 400 -5.68 -11.84 -2.22
N ASN A 401 -4.80 -11.60 -1.24
CA ASN A 401 -3.97 -12.65 -0.63
C ASN A 401 -4.43 -13.19 0.73
N LYS A 402 -5.16 -12.43 1.56
CA LYS A 402 -5.61 -12.89 2.90
C LYS A 402 -6.84 -13.82 2.87
N PRO A 403 -7.14 -14.62 3.89
CA PRO A 403 -8.50 -15.12 4.07
C PRO A 403 -9.44 -13.95 4.41
N SER A 404 -10.68 -13.98 3.94
CA SER A 404 -11.68 -12.94 4.23
C SER A 404 -11.98 -12.88 5.72
N ARG A 405 -11.95 -11.68 6.31
CA ARG A 405 -12.26 -11.49 7.75
C ARG A 405 -13.76 -11.57 8.05
N LEU A 406 -14.60 -11.39 7.04
CA LEU A 406 -16.06 -11.35 7.18
C LEU A 406 -16.71 -12.72 6.98
N SER A 407 -16.07 -13.63 6.25
CA SER A 407 -16.50 -15.02 6.10
C SER A 407 -15.39 -15.85 5.46
N ILE A 408 -15.06 -17.00 6.07
CA ILE A 408 -14.09 -17.98 5.53
C ILE A 408 -14.54 -18.50 4.15
N PHE A 409 -15.84 -18.41 3.84
CA PHE A 409 -16.47 -18.90 2.61
C PHE A 409 -16.89 -17.79 1.64
N SER A 410 -16.62 -16.51 1.94
CA SER A 410 -16.95 -15.46 0.97
C SER A 410 -15.97 -15.52 -0.20
N GLU A 411 -16.48 -15.89 -1.38
CA GLU A 411 -15.74 -15.73 -2.63
C GLU A 411 -15.24 -14.28 -2.75
N ARG A 412 -13.94 -14.10 -2.97
CA ARG A 412 -13.35 -12.79 -3.31
C ARG A 412 -13.70 -12.42 -4.74
N ARG A 413 -14.98 -12.12 -4.97
CA ARG A 413 -15.62 -11.89 -6.28
C ARG A 413 -15.09 -10.69 -7.07
N GLN A 414 -14.13 -9.92 -6.53
CA GLN A 414 -13.73 -8.61 -7.07
C GLN A 414 -12.21 -8.46 -7.31
N ALA A 415 -11.44 -9.55 -7.46
CA ALA A 415 -10.00 -9.49 -7.76
C ALA A 415 -9.67 -8.71 -9.05
N HIS A 416 -10.57 -8.71 -10.04
CA HIS A 416 -10.41 -7.87 -11.24
C HIS A 416 -10.45 -6.38 -10.89
N LYS A 417 -11.32 -5.94 -9.96
CA LYS A 417 -11.44 -4.54 -9.55
C LYS A 417 -10.23 -4.04 -8.79
N THR A 418 -9.61 -4.87 -7.96
CA THR A 418 -8.37 -4.49 -7.26
C THR A 418 -7.22 -4.25 -8.23
N LYS A 419 -7.14 -5.04 -9.32
CA LYS A 419 -6.22 -4.78 -10.42
C LYS A 419 -6.54 -3.44 -11.12
N THR A 420 -7.80 -3.18 -11.45
CA THR A 420 -8.23 -1.91 -12.06
C THR A 420 -7.89 -0.70 -11.18
N ILE A 421 -8.13 -0.78 -9.88
CA ILE A 421 -7.77 0.28 -8.93
C ILE A 421 -6.27 0.58 -8.99
N ARG A 422 -5.41 -0.45 -8.98
CA ARG A 422 -3.95 -0.25 -9.07
C ARG A 422 -3.55 0.41 -10.40
N GLU A 423 -4.11 -0.06 -11.51
CA GLU A 423 -3.83 0.48 -12.85
C GLU A 423 -4.28 1.96 -12.97
N GLU A 424 -5.44 2.32 -12.42
CA GLU A 424 -5.92 3.71 -12.37
C GLU A 424 -5.01 4.60 -11.52
N VAL A 425 -4.60 4.13 -10.32
CA VAL A 425 -3.67 4.88 -9.47
C VAL A 425 -2.33 5.09 -10.16
N GLN A 426 -1.75 4.06 -10.77
CA GLN A 426 -0.51 4.19 -11.56
C GLN A 426 -0.68 5.20 -12.70
N LYS A 427 -1.81 5.16 -13.41
CA LYS A 427 -2.11 6.11 -14.48
C LYS A 427 -2.14 7.55 -13.95
N ILE A 428 -2.86 7.81 -12.86
CA ILE A 428 -2.94 9.14 -12.23
C ILE A 428 -1.57 9.64 -11.79
N ILE A 429 -0.74 8.76 -11.23
CA ILE A 429 0.63 9.10 -10.79
C ILE A 429 1.50 9.48 -12.00
N HIS A 430 1.34 8.81 -13.13
CA HIS A 430 2.12 9.07 -14.35
C HIS A 430 1.51 10.12 -15.29
N GLU A 431 0.33 10.66 -14.99
CA GLU A 431 -0.32 11.70 -15.80
C GLU A 431 0.53 12.99 -15.89
N PRO A 432 0.58 13.64 -17.08
CA PRO A 432 1.27 14.91 -17.31
C PRO A 432 0.63 16.08 -16.55
N PRO A 433 1.35 17.21 -16.39
CA PRO A 433 1.85 17.65 -15.10
C PRO A 433 0.75 18.19 -14.19
N ALA A 434 0.51 17.47 -13.09
CA ALA A 434 -0.28 17.92 -11.96
C ALA A 434 0.59 17.88 -10.69
N THR A 435 0.33 18.77 -9.73
CA THR A 435 1.05 18.78 -8.45
C THR A 435 0.78 17.49 -7.67
N PRO A 436 1.68 17.08 -6.75
CA PRO A 436 1.47 15.88 -5.93
C PRO A 436 0.14 15.91 -5.18
N ALA A 437 -0.26 17.08 -4.66
CA ALA A 437 -1.54 17.28 -3.98
C ALA A 437 -2.75 17.01 -4.91
N ILE A 438 -2.71 17.49 -6.16
CA ILE A 438 -3.78 17.23 -7.14
C ILE A 438 -3.85 15.74 -7.49
N LYS A 439 -2.69 15.08 -7.68
CA LYS A 439 -2.63 13.64 -7.93
C LYS A 439 -3.18 12.84 -6.76
N GLN A 440 -2.87 13.27 -5.53
CA GLN A 440 -3.41 12.67 -4.30
C GLN A 440 -4.94 12.77 -4.26
N GLN A 441 -5.52 13.95 -4.54
CA GLN A 441 -6.97 14.12 -4.60
C GLN A 441 -7.62 13.25 -5.68
N LYS A 442 -7.05 13.21 -6.89
CA LYS A 442 -7.53 12.34 -7.98
C LYS A 442 -7.54 10.85 -7.59
N ILE A 443 -6.51 10.38 -6.87
CA ILE A 443 -6.48 9.00 -6.36
C ILE A 443 -7.63 8.79 -5.37
N LEU A 444 -7.81 9.70 -4.41
CA LEU A 444 -8.90 9.60 -3.43
C LEU A 444 -10.29 9.64 -4.11
N ASP A 445 -10.47 10.45 -5.16
CA ASP A 445 -11.70 10.49 -5.96
C ASP A 445 -11.95 9.18 -6.71
N SER A 446 -10.92 8.58 -7.30
CA SER A 446 -11.02 7.26 -7.92
C SER A 446 -11.43 6.20 -6.88
N LEU A 447 -10.77 6.16 -5.72
CA LEU A 447 -11.11 5.23 -4.63
C LEU A 447 -12.55 5.43 -4.12
N GLU A 448 -12.99 6.68 -4.02
CA GLU A 448 -14.36 7.03 -3.66
C GLU A 448 -15.34 6.53 -4.74
N ASN A 449 -15.05 6.70 -6.02
CA ASN A 449 -15.90 6.18 -7.10
C ASN A 449 -16.05 4.66 -7.03
N HIS A 450 -14.96 3.93 -6.79
CA HIS A 450 -15.01 2.47 -6.58
C HIS A 450 -15.80 2.09 -5.32
N TYR A 451 -15.62 2.83 -4.23
CA TYR A 451 -16.40 2.65 -3.00
C TYR A 451 -17.90 2.86 -3.24
N MET A 452 -18.27 3.99 -3.86
CA MET A 452 -19.65 4.35 -4.18
C MET A 452 -20.29 3.35 -5.14
N HIS A 453 -19.54 2.85 -6.13
CA HIS A 453 -20.02 1.81 -7.04
C HIS A 453 -20.34 0.51 -6.28
N LEU A 454 -19.45 0.06 -5.39
CA LEU A 454 -19.69 -1.15 -4.59
C LEU A 454 -20.86 -0.96 -3.62
N LEU A 455 -20.99 0.23 -3.06
CA LEU A 455 -22.04 0.57 -2.12
C LEU A 455 -23.42 0.60 -2.79
N LYS A 456 -23.55 1.28 -3.94
CA LYS A 456 -24.80 1.32 -4.73
C LYS A 456 -25.21 -0.06 -5.24
N ALA A 457 -24.24 -0.93 -5.50
CA ALA A 457 -24.49 -2.31 -5.89
C ALA A 457 -24.88 -3.23 -4.72
N ASN A 458 -24.99 -2.71 -3.48
CA ASN A 458 -25.20 -3.50 -2.25
C ASN A 458 -24.21 -4.67 -2.16
N SER A 459 -22.94 -4.41 -2.51
CA SER A 459 -21.92 -5.44 -2.52
C SER A 459 -21.56 -5.89 -1.10
N ASN A 460 -21.66 -7.20 -0.84
CA ASN A 460 -21.16 -7.81 0.39
C ASN A 460 -19.63 -8.06 0.38
N SER A 461 -18.90 -7.47 -0.58
CA SER A 461 -17.46 -7.64 -0.68
C SER A 461 -16.73 -6.96 0.47
N GLU A 462 -15.74 -7.65 1.06
CA GLU A 462 -14.82 -7.08 2.05
C GLU A 462 -14.11 -5.82 1.52
N LEU A 463 -13.91 -5.73 0.19
CA LEU A 463 -13.33 -4.57 -0.48
C LEU A 463 -14.08 -3.26 -0.16
N LEU A 464 -15.41 -3.31 -0.02
CA LEU A 464 -16.22 -2.15 0.36
C LEU A 464 -15.80 -1.59 1.73
N SER A 465 -15.61 -2.48 2.71
CA SER A 465 -15.21 -2.11 4.06
C SER A 465 -13.78 -1.59 4.13
N LEU A 466 -12.88 -2.16 3.32
CA LEU A 466 -11.49 -1.76 3.23
C LEU A 466 -11.36 -0.36 2.61
N LEU A 467 -12.04 -0.12 1.48
CA LEU A 467 -12.06 1.20 0.82
C LEU A 467 -12.67 2.26 1.75
N LYS A 468 -13.77 1.97 2.46
CA LYS A 468 -14.35 2.87 3.46
C LYS A 468 -13.33 3.26 4.54
N ARG A 469 -12.52 2.30 5.01
CA ARG A 469 -11.52 2.53 6.04
C ARG A 469 -10.36 3.39 5.52
N CYS A 470 -9.89 3.13 4.29
CA CYS A 470 -8.88 3.95 3.62
C CYS A 470 -9.38 5.40 3.45
N LEU A 471 -10.57 5.59 2.86
CA LEU A 471 -11.15 6.92 2.66
C LEU A 471 -11.34 7.68 4.00
N LYS A 472 -11.81 6.99 5.05
CA LYS A 472 -11.95 7.58 6.40
C LYS A 472 -10.63 8.10 6.96
N ARG A 473 -9.52 7.41 6.71
CA ARG A 473 -8.17 7.81 7.16
C ARG A 473 -7.72 9.12 6.50
N HIS A 474 -8.16 9.38 5.28
CA HIS A 474 -7.90 10.61 4.53
C HIS A 474 -9.03 11.65 4.67
N GLY A 475 -9.81 11.57 5.76
CA GLY A 475 -10.83 12.57 6.10
C GLY A 475 -12.17 12.43 5.36
N ARG A 476 -12.33 11.44 4.46
CA ARG A 476 -13.59 11.23 3.73
C ARG A 476 -14.51 10.26 4.48
N ARG A 477 -15.55 10.79 5.12
CA ARG A 477 -16.50 10.02 5.94
C ARG A 477 -17.86 9.93 5.27
N TYR A 478 -18.41 8.72 5.27
CA TYR A 478 -19.70 8.41 4.67
C TYR A 478 -20.64 7.78 5.70
N GLN A 479 -21.79 8.41 5.89
CA GLN A 479 -22.94 7.78 6.53
C GLN A 479 -23.87 7.21 5.45
N THR A 480 -24.05 5.90 5.52
CA THR A 480 -25.08 5.18 4.78
C THR A 480 -26.33 5.17 5.63
N ARG A 481 -27.32 5.99 5.28
CA ARG A 481 -28.65 5.84 5.88
C ARG A 481 -29.29 4.59 5.29
N GLN A 482 -29.86 3.75 6.15
CA GLN A 482 -30.64 2.60 5.68
C GLN A 482 -31.75 3.10 4.76
N THR A 483 -32.01 2.32 3.70
CA THR A 483 -33.12 2.61 2.79
C THR A 483 -34.40 2.70 3.61
N PRO A 484 -35.13 3.84 3.58
CA PRO A 484 -36.35 3.96 4.35
C PRO A 484 -37.37 2.91 3.86
N LEU A 485 -38.10 2.29 4.80
CA LEU A 485 -39.09 1.21 4.56
C LEU A 485 -40.00 1.44 3.33
N PRO A 486 -40.51 2.66 3.04
CA PRO A 486 -41.31 2.92 1.84
C PRO A 486 -40.57 2.66 0.52
N LYS A 487 -39.26 2.93 0.44
CA LYS A 487 -38.44 2.62 -0.75
C LYS A 487 -38.23 1.11 -0.90
N GLU A 488 -38.13 0.37 0.20
CA GLU A 488 -38.05 -1.10 0.16
C GLU A 488 -39.34 -1.74 -0.32
N ILE A 489 -40.49 -1.24 0.16
CA ILE A 489 -41.82 -1.66 -0.28
C ILE A 489 -42.00 -1.35 -1.77
N LEU A 490 -41.63 -0.15 -2.21
CA LEU A 490 -41.69 0.25 -3.63
C LEU A 490 -40.79 -0.63 -4.51
N ALA A 491 -39.56 -0.91 -4.08
CA ALA A 491 -38.66 -1.80 -4.80
C ALA A 491 -39.20 -3.24 -4.88
N GLY A 492 -39.83 -3.73 -3.80
CA GLY A 492 -40.52 -5.01 -3.78
C GLY A 492 -41.71 -5.06 -4.73
N PHE A 493 -42.51 -4.00 -4.77
CA PHE A 493 -43.65 -3.85 -5.68
C PHE A 493 -43.20 -3.82 -7.15
N VAL A 494 -42.19 -3.00 -7.49
CA VAL A 494 -41.63 -2.92 -8.84
C VAL A 494 -41.03 -4.25 -9.26
N LYS A 495 -40.27 -4.91 -8.37
CA LYS A 495 -39.74 -6.26 -8.61
C LYS A 495 -40.87 -7.25 -8.90
N GLY A 496 -41.91 -7.27 -8.07
CA GLY A 496 -43.08 -8.14 -8.24
C GLY A 496 -43.82 -7.90 -9.56
N LEU A 497 -43.95 -6.66 -10.01
CA LEU A 497 -44.54 -6.33 -11.32
C LEU A 497 -43.71 -6.87 -12.48
N PHE A 498 -42.39 -6.67 -12.46
CA PHE A 498 -41.50 -7.17 -13.51
C PHE A 498 -41.41 -8.71 -13.50
N ASP A 499 -41.44 -9.34 -12.32
CA ASP A 499 -41.47 -10.80 -12.19
C ASP A 499 -42.81 -11.36 -12.70
N LEU A 500 -43.94 -10.73 -12.37
CA LEU A 500 -45.26 -11.08 -12.92
C LEU A 500 -45.27 -10.92 -14.44
N LEU A 501 -44.74 -9.82 -14.97
CA LEU A 501 -44.64 -9.57 -16.40
C LEU A 501 -43.80 -10.65 -17.10
N LYS A 502 -42.64 -10.99 -16.53
CA LYS A 502 -41.76 -12.03 -17.03
C LYS A 502 -42.44 -13.40 -17.02
N GLU A 503 -43.06 -13.80 -15.91
CA GLU A 503 -43.76 -15.09 -15.81
C GLU A 503 -44.97 -15.14 -16.73
N THR A 504 -45.68 -14.03 -16.92
CA THR A 504 -46.80 -13.93 -17.87
C THR A 504 -46.31 -14.12 -19.31
N ILE A 505 -45.25 -13.44 -19.73
CA ILE A 505 -44.66 -13.58 -21.06
C ILE A 505 -44.06 -14.99 -21.25
N SER A 506 -43.45 -15.55 -20.20
CA SER A 506 -42.90 -16.91 -20.21
C SER A 506 -44.01 -17.95 -20.38
N PHE A 507 -45.06 -17.88 -19.56
CA PHE A 507 -46.24 -18.75 -19.63
C PHE A 507 -46.90 -18.70 -21.02
N ILE A 508 -47.04 -17.50 -21.57
CA ILE A 508 -47.62 -17.25 -22.90
C ILE A 508 -46.71 -17.78 -24.02
N GLY A 509 -45.39 -17.61 -23.91
CA GLY A 509 -44.42 -18.18 -24.85
C GLY A 509 -44.38 -19.72 -24.84
N HIS A 510 -44.77 -20.35 -23.71
CA HIS A 510 -44.90 -21.81 -23.59
C HIS A 510 -46.25 -22.34 -24.08
N LEU A 511 -47.32 -21.52 -24.03
CA LEU A 511 -48.67 -21.85 -24.51
C LEU A 511 -48.86 -21.70 -26.02
N GLY A 512 -47.83 -21.27 -26.76
CA GLY A 512 -47.87 -20.93 -28.19
C GLY A 512 -48.30 -22.01 -29.19
N TYR A 513 -48.93 -23.11 -28.75
CA TYR A 513 -49.59 -24.09 -29.62
C TYR A 513 -50.95 -24.60 -29.12
N VAL A 514 -51.44 -24.20 -27.94
CA VAL A 514 -52.72 -24.71 -27.40
C VAL A 514 -53.52 -23.57 -26.77
N GLY A 515 -54.58 -23.13 -27.46
CA GLY A 515 -55.67 -22.33 -26.89
C GLY A 515 -55.64 -20.84 -27.20
N GLY A 516 -56.12 -20.44 -28.38
CA GLY A 516 -56.36 -19.04 -28.75
C GLY A 516 -57.32 -18.30 -27.80
N ASP A 517 -58.27 -19.02 -27.19
CA ASP A 517 -59.27 -18.43 -26.29
C ASP A 517 -58.70 -18.10 -24.90
N ILE A 518 -57.76 -18.92 -24.41
CA ILE A 518 -57.05 -18.68 -23.14
C ILE A 518 -56.09 -17.49 -23.30
N LEU A 519 -55.42 -17.39 -24.45
CA LEU A 519 -54.56 -16.25 -24.80
C LEU A 519 -55.36 -14.94 -24.94
N GLY A 520 -56.56 -15.00 -25.53
CA GLY A 520 -57.48 -13.86 -25.60
C GLY A 520 -57.95 -13.39 -24.22
N ALA A 521 -58.36 -14.31 -23.35
CA ALA A 521 -58.80 -13.99 -21.99
C ALA A 521 -57.67 -13.42 -21.11
N ALA A 522 -56.47 -14.01 -21.18
CA ALA A 522 -55.29 -13.50 -20.47
C ALA A 522 -54.84 -12.13 -20.98
N GLY A 523 -54.86 -11.92 -22.32
CA GLY A 523 -54.59 -10.62 -22.94
C GLY A 523 -55.60 -9.56 -22.49
N GLN A 524 -56.88 -9.90 -22.42
CA GLN A 524 -57.94 -9.00 -21.96
C GLN A 524 -57.82 -8.67 -20.47
N ALA A 525 -57.41 -9.63 -19.63
CA ALA A 525 -57.14 -9.41 -18.21
C ALA A 525 -55.95 -8.47 -17.98
N LEU A 526 -54.85 -8.64 -18.73
CA LEU A 526 -53.67 -7.77 -18.69
C LEU A 526 -53.97 -6.36 -19.22
N GLU A 527 -54.73 -6.24 -20.32
CA GLU A 527 -55.17 -4.96 -20.86
C GLU A 527 -56.05 -4.21 -19.84
N ASN A 528 -56.99 -4.92 -19.20
CA ASN A 528 -57.86 -4.35 -18.17
C ASN A 528 -57.09 -3.97 -16.90
N PHE A 529 -56.08 -4.74 -16.51
CA PHE A 529 -55.19 -4.41 -15.40
C PHE A 529 -54.35 -3.16 -15.70
N GLY A 530 -53.77 -3.08 -16.91
CA GLY A 530 -53.04 -1.90 -17.39
C GLY A 530 -53.91 -0.65 -17.41
N LYS A 531 -55.14 -0.73 -17.96
CA LYS A 531 -56.12 0.38 -17.97
C LYS A 531 -56.51 0.83 -16.57
N LYS A 532 -56.79 -0.10 -15.65
CA LYS A 532 -57.13 0.22 -14.25
C LYS A 532 -55.96 0.86 -13.51
N THR A 533 -54.74 0.38 -13.74
CA THR A 533 -53.52 0.93 -13.14
C THR A 533 -53.24 2.34 -13.67
N ASN A 534 -53.40 2.57 -14.98
CA ASN A 534 -53.19 3.89 -15.59
C ASN A 534 -54.29 4.89 -15.17
N ALA A 535 -55.54 4.45 -15.03
CA ALA A 535 -56.65 5.25 -14.50
C ALA A 535 -56.46 5.61 -13.02
N ALA A 536 -55.95 4.69 -12.20
CA ALA A 536 -55.61 4.95 -10.80
C ALA A 536 -54.44 5.94 -10.66
N LEU A 537 -53.46 5.88 -11.57
CA LEU A 537 -52.32 6.79 -11.61
C LEU A 537 -52.67 8.20 -12.15
N GLY A 538 -53.78 8.34 -12.89
CA GLY A 538 -54.21 9.59 -13.51
C GLY A 538 -54.45 10.76 -12.53
N ARG A 539 -54.76 10.48 -11.25
CA ARG A 539 -55.16 11.50 -10.25
C ARG A 539 -54.02 12.11 -9.41
N LEU A 540 -52.78 11.66 -9.55
CA LEU A 540 -51.64 12.19 -8.76
C LEU A 540 -50.71 13.04 -9.64
N GLY A 541 -50.19 14.15 -9.08
CA GLY A 541 -49.34 15.14 -9.75
C GLY A 541 -47.99 14.62 -10.30
N TYR A 542 -47.18 15.52 -10.86
CA TYR A 542 -45.97 15.21 -11.63
C TYR A 542 -44.93 14.40 -10.82
N ASN A 543 -44.58 13.20 -11.29
CA ASN A 543 -43.59 12.31 -10.67
C ASN A 543 -42.91 11.41 -11.73
N PRO A 544 -41.57 11.36 -11.86
CA PRO A 544 -40.87 10.50 -12.82
C PRO A 544 -41.17 8.99 -12.62
N LEU A 545 -41.53 8.55 -11.41
CA LEU A 545 -42.00 7.18 -11.15
C LEU A 545 -43.38 6.89 -11.76
N LYS A 546 -44.22 7.93 -11.96
CA LYS A 546 -45.51 7.81 -12.68
C LYS A 546 -45.28 7.53 -14.15
N TYR A 547 -44.27 8.14 -14.78
CA TYR A 547 -43.93 7.88 -16.17
C TYR A 547 -43.35 6.48 -16.36
N LEU A 548 -42.54 5.98 -15.41
CA LEU A 548 -42.07 4.59 -15.42
C LEU A 548 -43.23 3.59 -15.26
N ALA A 549 -44.14 3.82 -14.30
CA ALA A 549 -45.30 2.97 -14.07
C ALA A 549 -46.32 3.03 -15.23
N ALA A 550 -46.53 4.21 -15.82
CA ALA A 550 -47.36 4.40 -17.00
C ALA A 550 -46.71 3.74 -18.23
N ALA A 551 -45.40 3.89 -18.43
CA ALA A 551 -44.68 3.21 -19.52
C ALA A 551 -44.77 1.68 -19.38
N LEU A 552 -44.67 1.16 -18.15
CA LEU A 552 -44.88 -0.27 -17.88
C LEU A 552 -46.33 -0.71 -18.13
N ALA A 553 -47.32 0.12 -17.76
CA ALA A 553 -48.72 -0.16 -18.04
C ALA A 553 -49.04 -0.12 -19.54
N TRP A 554 -48.45 0.82 -20.29
CA TRP A 554 -48.52 0.91 -21.75
C TRP A 554 -47.82 -0.27 -22.43
N LEU A 555 -46.70 -0.75 -21.88
CA LEU A 555 -45.98 -1.92 -22.36
C LEU A 555 -46.81 -3.21 -22.14
N ILE A 556 -47.44 -3.35 -20.97
CA ILE A 556 -48.39 -4.44 -20.67
C ILE A 556 -49.58 -4.40 -21.64
N GLN A 557 -50.11 -3.22 -21.92
CA GLN A 557 -51.19 -3.02 -22.88
C GLN A 557 -50.78 -3.37 -24.32
N GLY A 558 -49.57 -2.95 -24.75
CA GLY A 558 -49.01 -3.26 -26.06
C GLY A 558 -48.74 -4.75 -26.25
N ILE A 559 -48.25 -5.43 -25.21
CA ILE A 559 -48.05 -6.88 -25.20
C ILE A 559 -49.41 -7.61 -25.28
N GLY A 560 -50.42 -7.18 -24.52
CA GLY A 560 -51.79 -7.73 -24.60
C GLY A 560 -52.41 -7.59 -26.00
N PHE A 561 -52.16 -6.46 -26.68
CA PHE A 561 -52.61 -6.23 -28.06
C PHE A 561 -51.87 -7.11 -29.08
N ALA A 562 -50.55 -7.22 -28.98
CA ALA A 562 -49.74 -8.05 -29.87
C ALA A 562 -50.10 -9.54 -29.78
N LEU A 563 -50.48 -10.01 -28.58
CA LEU A 563 -50.96 -11.36 -28.32
C LEU A 563 -52.36 -11.61 -28.89
N LYS A 564 -53.26 -10.63 -28.81
CA LYS A 564 -54.58 -10.67 -29.46
C LYS A 564 -54.49 -10.80 -30.99
N ALA A 565 -53.39 -10.33 -31.59
CA ALA A 565 -53.13 -10.39 -33.03
C ALA A 565 -52.42 -11.67 -33.51
N ASN A 566 -52.21 -12.67 -32.63
CA ASN A 566 -51.76 -14.02 -32.96
C ASN A 566 -50.41 -14.13 -33.71
N LEU A 567 -49.43 -13.29 -33.36
CA LEU A 567 -48.06 -13.40 -33.88
C LEU A 567 -47.25 -14.40 -33.03
N GLY A 568 -47.05 -15.61 -33.56
CA GLY A 568 -46.25 -16.66 -32.94
C GLY A 568 -44.77 -16.24 -32.78
N LEU A 569 -44.33 -16.01 -31.54
CA LEU A 569 -43.06 -15.32 -31.28
C LEU A 569 -42.27 -15.89 -30.08
N LYS A 570 -41.90 -17.18 -30.17
CA LYS A 570 -41.02 -17.85 -29.19
C LYS A 570 -39.61 -17.21 -29.07
N PRO A 571 -38.97 -16.70 -30.15
CA PRO A 571 -37.67 -16.03 -30.04
C PRO A 571 -37.73 -14.66 -29.36
N ILE A 572 -38.80 -13.88 -29.62
CA ILE A 572 -38.97 -12.54 -29.05
C ILE A 572 -39.29 -12.62 -27.56
N CYS A 573 -40.03 -13.62 -27.09
CA CYS A 573 -40.31 -13.82 -25.66
C CYS A 573 -39.03 -14.03 -24.84
N ASN A 574 -38.02 -14.70 -25.39
CA ASN A 574 -36.73 -14.92 -24.69
C ASN A 574 -35.88 -13.64 -24.62
N THR A 575 -35.82 -12.85 -25.69
CA THR A 575 -35.10 -11.57 -25.69
C THR A 575 -35.80 -10.54 -24.80
N VAL A 576 -37.15 -10.51 -24.84
CA VAL A 576 -37.97 -9.62 -24.01
C VAL A 576 -37.90 -10.00 -22.53
N THR A 577 -37.98 -11.28 -22.17
CA THR A 577 -37.81 -11.71 -20.76
C THR A 577 -36.41 -11.43 -20.22
N SER A 578 -35.38 -11.51 -21.06
CA SER A 578 -34.01 -11.09 -20.70
C SER A 578 -33.94 -9.57 -20.45
N GLY A 579 -34.46 -8.75 -21.38
CA GLY A 579 -34.50 -7.29 -21.23
C GLY A 579 -35.32 -6.83 -20.01
N ILE A 580 -36.44 -7.49 -19.74
CA ILE A 580 -37.29 -7.27 -18.54
C ILE A 580 -36.50 -7.53 -17.26
N ARG A 581 -35.67 -8.60 -17.20
CA ARG A 581 -34.79 -8.84 -16.04
C ARG A 581 -33.76 -7.74 -15.87
N THR A 582 -33.11 -7.31 -16.95
CA THR A 582 -32.10 -6.23 -16.90
C THR A 582 -32.70 -4.91 -16.43
N ILE A 583 -33.87 -4.53 -16.94
CA ILE A 583 -34.57 -3.30 -16.56
C ILE A 583 -35.10 -3.41 -15.11
N ARG A 584 -35.64 -4.57 -14.72
CA ARG A 584 -36.05 -4.86 -13.33
C ARG A 584 -34.90 -4.63 -12.38
N ASP A 585 -33.75 -5.24 -12.66
CA ASP A 585 -32.61 -5.19 -11.76
C ASP A 585 -32.05 -3.76 -11.68
N ALA A 586 -31.98 -3.03 -12.80
CA ALA A 586 -31.61 -1.61 -12.81
C ALA A 586 -32.59 -0.73 -12.01
N ALA A 587 -33.90 -0.94 -12.17
CA ALA A 587 -34.94 -0.16 -11.49
C ALA A 587 -34.97 -0.46 -9.97
N VAL A 588 -34.85 -1.73 -9.58
CA VAL A 588 -34.78 -2.15 -8.17
C VAL A 588 -33.53 -1.60 -7.50
N ILE A 589 -32.38 -1.61 -8.19
CA ILE A 589 -31.14 -1.00 -7.69
C ILE A 589 -31.29 0.52 -7.54
N ALA A 590 -31.93 1.19 -8.50
CA ALA A 590 -32.16 2.64 -8.44
C ALA A 590 -33.09 3.04 -7.28
N ILE A 591 -34.15 2.27 -7.02
CA ILE A 591 -35.09 2.54 -5.90
C ILE A 591 -34.44 2.23 -4.55
N ARG A 592 -33.61 1.19 -4.47
CA ARG A 592 -32.89 0.79 -3.26
C ARG A 592 -31.59 1.57 -3.03
N ALA A 593 -31.26 2.52 -3.88
CA ALA A 593 -30.03 3.28 -3.76
C ALA A 593 -29.99 3.96 -2.38
N PRO A 594 -29.01 3.63 -1.52
CA PRO A 594 -28.92 4.24 -0.20
C PRO A 594 -28.71 5.75 -0.34
N GLU A 595 -29.32 6.53 0.54
CA GLU A 595 -28.99 7.95 0.68
C GLU A 595 -27.61 8.04 1.35
N ILE A 596 -26.62 8.46 0.57
CA ILE A 596 -25.25 8.61 1.01
C ILE A 596 -25.04 10.09 1.29
N LYS A 597 -24.83 10.43 2.56
CA LYS A 597 -24.42 11.79 2.96
C LYS A 597 -22.93 11.78 3.25
N HIS A 598 -22.21 12.68 2.61
CA HIS A 598 -20.86 13.04 3.02
C HIS A 598 -21.02 13.82 4.34
N GLU A 599 -20.37 13.36 5.42
CA GLU A 599 -20.28 14.18 6.63
C GLU A 599 -19.41 15.39 6.28
N ARG A 600 -19.94 16.62 6.36
CA ARG A 600 -19.07 17.79 6.45
C ARG A 600 -18.44 17.77 7.84
N ASN A 601 -17.14 18.10 7.92
CA ASN A 601 -16.45 18.24 9.19
C ASN A 601 -16.97 19.52 9.86
N ASP A 602 -18.05 19.42 10.64
CA ASP A 602 -18.60 20.55 11.39
C ASP A 602 -17.89 20.74 12.76
N ASP A 603 -16.61 20.34 12.87
CA ASP A 603 -15.80 20.46 14.10
C ASP A 603 -14.71 21.56 14.02
N GLU A 604 -14.80 22.51 13.08
CA GLU A 604 -13.92 23.71 13.05
C GLU A 604 -14.63 25.05 13.35
N ASP A 605 -15.96 25.10 13.54
CA ASP A 605 -16.68 26.35 13.84
C ASP A 605 -17.35 26.35 15.24
N VAL A 606 -16.58 26.11 16.29
CA VAL A 606 -16.98 26.46 17.67
C VAL A 606 -15.88 27.27 18.35
N ALA A 607 -15.69 28.51 17.88
CA ALA A 607 -14.97 29.54 18.63
C ALA A 607 -15.30 30.97 18.13
N GLU A 608 -16.57 31.33 17.96
CA GLU A 608 -16.98 32.73 18.02
C GLU A 608 -18.20 32.86 18.92
N HIS A 609 -17.94 33.03 20.22
CA HIS A 609 -18.93 33.66 21.10
C HIS A 609 -19.04 35.13 20.70
N PRO A 610 -20.25 35.67 20.49
CA PRO A 610 -20.44 37.09 20.36
C PRO A 610 -20.35 37.71 21.76
N CYS A 611 -19.28 38.44 22.05
CA CYS A 611 -19.28 39.40 23.14
C CYS A 611 -19.88 40.71 22.62
N THR A 612 -21.16 40.92 22.92
CA THR A 612 -21.78 42.25 22.95
C THR A 612 -21.22 43.06 24.12
N VAL A 613 -20.87 44.32 23.84
CA VAL A 613 -21.20 45.44 24.73
C VAL A 613 -22.51 46.02 24.23
#